data_AF-A0A0J1IQS4-F1
#
_entry.id   AF-A0A0J1IQS4-F1
#
_cell.length_a   1.000
_cell.length_b   1.000
_cell.length_c   1.000
_cell.angle_alpha   90.00
_cell.angle_beta   90.00
_cell.angle_gamma   90.00
#
_symmetry.space_group_name_H-M   'P 1'
#
loop_
_entity.id
_entity.type
_entity.pdbx_description
1 polymer ?
#
loop_
_entity_poly.entity_id
_entity_poly.type
_entity_poly.pdbx_seq_one_letter_code
_entity_poly.pdbx_strand_id
1 'polypeptide(L)'
;MKNNKVVIIMLVLLLVITLAGAGAFIYIWKFTGEQKTNEPSIDEILESSVDIEEMTTNLASNNFIRISFKIQTDSKEAKEELEKRDFQVKNIIIQELSEKKTEDLKGKNGQIKLENDLKDKINELMQEGKVVQVYIVNSLLQ
;
A
#
# COMPACT_ATOMS: atom_id res chain seq x y z
N MET A 1 44.56 -40.29 29.36
CA MET A 1 44.12 -38.92 29.71
C MET A 1 43.89 -38.18 28.40
N LYS A 2 42.63 -37.89 28.07
CA LYS A 2 42.22 -37.34 26.77
C LYS A 2 42.90 -35.98 26.53
N ASN A 3 43.41 -35.76 25.33
CA ASN A 3 44.27 -34.62 25.01
C ASN A 3 43.49 -33.29 25.10
N ASN A 4 43.48 -32.67 26.29
CA ASN A 4 42.80 -31.39 26.54
C ASN A 4 43.21 -30.30 25.54
N LYS A 5 44.42 -30.38 24.97
CA LYS A 5 44.88 -29.48 23.90
C LYS A 5 44.02 -29.55 22.63
N VAL A 6 43.59 -30.75 22.22
CA VAL A 6 42.73 -30.93 21.03
C VAL A 6 41.32 -30.39 21.28
N VAL A 7 40.80 -30.59 22.48
CA VAL A 7 39.48 -30.06 22.89
C VAL A 7 39.50 -28.53 22.97
N ILE A 8 40.59 -27.94 23.48
CA ILE A 8 40.78 -26.48 23.52
C ILE A 8 40.89 -25.90 22.11
N ILE A 9 41.67 -26.53 21.21
CA ILE A 9 41.79 -26.07 19.82
C ILE A 9 40.43 -26.09 19.11
N MET A 10 39.62 -27.13 19.33
CA MET A 10 38.28 -27.25 18.74
C MET A 10 37.32 -26.16 19.26
N LEU A 11 37.40 -25.83 20.56
CA LEU A 11 36.63 -24.74 21.17
C LEU A 11 37.02 -23.37 20.61
N VAL A 12 38.32 -23.11 20.45
CA VAL A 12 38.81 -21.84 19.88
C VAL A 12 38.35 -21.68 18.43
N LEU A 13 38.41 -22.75 17.63
CA LEU A 13 37.97 -22.74 16.24
C LEU A 13 36.47 -22.46 16.12
N LEU A 14 35.66 -23.07 16.99
CA LEU A 14 34.21 -22.83 17.03
C LEU A 14 33.91 -21.38 17.39
N LEU A 15 34.63 -20.81 18.35
CA LEU A 15 34.48 -19.42 18.81
C LEU A 15 34.78 -18.43 17.68
N VAL A 16 35.84 -18.67 16.90
CA VAL A 16 36.20 -17.86 15.73
C VAL A 16 35.12 -17.92 14.65
N ILE A 17 34.56 -19.10 14.37
CA ILE A 17 33.49 -19.27 13.37
C ILE A 17 32.22 -18.52 13.81
N THR A 18 31.84 -18.60 15.09
CA THR A 18 30.69 -17.85 15.62
C THR A 18 30.89 -16.34 15.56
N LEU A 19 32.10 -15.84 15.86
CA LEU A 19 32.41 -14.41 15.78
C LEU A 19 32.38 -13.90 14.32
N ALA A 20 32.92 -14.67 13.38
CA ALA A 20 32.87 -14.35 11.96
C ALA A 20 31.44 -14.37 11.42
N GLY A 21 30.64 -15.37 11.81
CA GLY A 21 29.23 -15.49 11.44
C GLY A 21 28.38 -14.33 11.99
N ALA A 22 28.58 -13.95 13.24
CA ALA A 22 27.90 -12.80 13.84
C ALA A 22 28.28 -11.49 13.15
N GLY A 23 29.55 -11.31 12.77
CA GLY A 23 29.99 -10.14 12.00
C GLY A 23 29.34 -10.04 10.62
N ALA A 24 29.27 -11.16 9.88
CA ALA A 24 28.59 -11.22 8.59
C ALA A 24 27.08 -10.98 8.73
N PHE A 25 26.45 -11.53 9.77
CA PHE A 25 25.03 -11.33 10.04
C PHE A 25 24.71 -9.86 10.37
N ILE A 26 25.52 -9.21 11.21
CA ILE A 26 25.36 -7.78 11.53
C ILE A 26 25.57 -6.92 10.27
N TYR A 27 26.53 -7.27 9.42
CA TYR A 27 26.79 -6.55 8.17
C TYR A 27 25.59 -6.66 7.20
N ILE A 28 25.06 -7.87 7.01
CA ILE A 28 23.87 -8.09 6.17
C ILE A 28 22.65 -7.39 6.78
N TRP A 29 22.43 -7.54 8.09
CA TRP A 29 21.28 -6.92 8.76
C TRP A 29 21.31 -5.39 8.72
N LYS A 30 22.49 -4.77 8.86
CA LYS A 30 22.69 -3.32 8.68
C LYS A 30 22.52 -2.89 7.22
N PHE A 31 23.01 -3.68 6.25
CA PHE A 31 22.91 -3.36 4.83
C PHE A 31 21.48 -3.57 4.26
N THR A 32 20.71 -4.49 4.83
CA THR A 32 19.30 -4.73 4.48
C THR A 32 18.34 -3.82 5.26
N GLY A 33 18.77 -3.25 6.40
CA GLY A 33 17.92 -2.45 7.29
C GLY A 33 17.80 -0.96 6.99
N GLU A 34 18.56 -0.42 6.03
CA GLU A 34 18.51 0.99 5.64
C GLU A 34 18.41 1.16 4.12
N GLN A 35 17.37 0.62 3.49
CA GLN A 35 16.84 1.34 2.35
C GLN A 35 16.12 2.58 2.89
N LYS A 36 16.83 3.71 2.93
CA LYS A 36 16.17 5.00 2.81
C LYS A 36 15.50 5.01 1.44
N THR A 37 14.29 4.50 1.35
CA THR A 37 13.38 4.83 0.26
C THR A 37 13.23 6.33 0.32
N ASN A 38 13.91 7.03 -0.60
CA ASN A 38 13.56 8.41 -0.89
C ASN A 38 12.07 8.40 -1.18
N GLU A 39 11.30 9.17 -0.42
CA GLU A 39 9.88 9.32 -0.71
C GLU A 39 9.74 9.79 -2.16
N PRO A 40 8.87 9.16 -2.95
CA PRO A 40 8.72 9.50 -4.36
C PRO A 40 8.35 10.98 -4.48
N SER A 41 8.95 11.62 -5.48
CA SER A 41 8.61 13.01 -5.81
C SER A 41 7.15 13.13 -6.25
N ILE A 42 6.58 14.34 -6.17
CA ILE A 42 5.21 14.57 -6.64
C ILE A 42 5.05 14.22 -8.12
N ASP A 43 6.07 14.45 -8.94
CA ASP A 43 6.06 14.08 -10.35
C ASP A 43 5.95 12.55 -10.52
N GLU A 44 6.73 11.78 -9.77
CA GLU A 44 6.65 10.31 -9.78
C GLU A 44 5.29 9.79 -9.26
N ILE A 45 4.72 10.43 -8.24
CA ILE A 45 3.39 10.11 -7.71
C ILE A 45 2.32 10.35 -8.77
N LEU A 46 2.38 11.49 -9.48
CA LEU A 46 1.44 11.81 -10.55
C LEU A 46 1.56 10.83 -11.72
N GLU A 47 2.78 10.45 -12.09
CA GLU A 47 3.02 9.48 -13.16
C GLU A 47 2.51 8.07 -12.83
N SER A 48 2.42 7.72 -11.54
CA SER A 48 1.89 6.45 -11.01
C SER A 48 0.45 6.57 -10.47
N SER A 49 -0.25 7.66 -10.79
CA SER A 49 -1.65 7.86 -10.39
C SER A 49 -2.62 7.70 -11.55
N VAL A 50 -3.79 7.16 -11.24
CA VAL A 50 -4.95 7.05 -12.14
C VAL A 50 -6.03 8.03 -11.73
N ASP A 51 -6.57 8.75 -12.71
CA ASP A 51 -7.75 9.59 -12.53
C ASP A 51 -9.02 8.76 -12.77
N ILE A 52 -9.89 8.68 -11.77
CA ILE A 52 -11.24 8.15 -11.92
C ILE A 52 -12.17 9.33 -12.17
N GLU A 53 -12.71 9.36 -13.39
CA GLU A 53 -13.62 10.40 -13.85
C GLU A 53 -14.81 10.59 -12.91
N GLU A 54 -15.35 11.80 -12.93
CA GLU A 54 -16.50 12.15 -12.11
C GLU A 54 -17.71 11.26 -12.44
N MET A 55 -18.29 10.67 -11.39
CA MET A 55 -19.46 9.81 -11.49
C MET A 55 -20.53 10.23 -10.50
N THR A 56 -21.78 9.89 -10.82
CA THR A 56 -22.93 10.12 -9.94
C THR A 56 -23.56 8.79 -9.55
N THR A 57 -23.75 8.56 -8.26
CA THR A 57 -24.39 7.35 -7.73
C THR A 57 -25.32 7.66 -6.57
N ASN A 58 -26.25 6.75 -6.32
CA ASN A 58 -27.16 6.81 -5.19
C ASN A 58 -26.44 6.37 -3.90
N LEU A 59 -26.89 6.93 -2.78
CA LEU A 59 -26.51 6.51 -1.44
C LEU A 59 -27.64 5.66 -0.82
N ALA A 60 -27.37 5.05 0.33
CA ALA A 60 -28.40 4.31 1.09
C ALA A 60 -29.49 5.23 1.65
N SER A 61 -29.14 6.48 2.00
CA SER A 61 -30.10 7.56 2.21
C SER A 61 -30.52 8.09 0.84
N ASN A 62 -31.82 8.27 0.54
CA ASN A 62 -32.46 8.78 -0.72
C ASN A 62 -31.86 10.08 -1.33
N ASN A 63 -30.55 10.15 -1.41
CA ASN A 63 -29.65 11.21 -1.80
C ASN A 63 -28.72 10.59 -2.83
N PHE A 64 -28.07 11.45 -3.59
CA PHE A 64 -27.06 11.02 -4.53
C PHE A 64 -25.80 11.86 -4.34
N ILE A 65 -24.69 11.29 -4.77
CA ILE A 65 -23.38 11.91 -4.65
C ILE A 65 -22.74 11.98 -6.03
N ARG A 66 -22.14 13.13 -6.32
CA ARG A 66 -21.23 13.34 -7.44
C ARG A 66 -19.81 13.36 -6.90
N ILE A 67 -18.98 12.42 -7.34
CA ILE A 67 -17.65 12.19 -6.76
C ILE A 67 -16.62 11.82 -7.83
N SER A 68 -15.37 12.22 -7.62
CA SER A 68 -14.22 11.81 -8.43
C SER A 68 -13.03 11.46 -7.52
N PHE A 69 -12.15 10.60 -8.03
CA PHE A 69 -11.01 10.10 -7.27
C PHE A 69 -9.71 10.19 -8.06
N LYS A 70 -8.61 10.35 -7.35
CA LYS A 70 -7.26 10.10 -7.85
C LYS A 70 -6.66 8.95 -7.04
N ILE A 71 -6.24 7.89 -7.73
CA ILE A 71 -5.73 6.68 -7.10
C ILE A 71 -4.24 6.58 -7.37
N GLN A 72 -3.43 6.63 -6.32
CA GLN A 72 -1.99 6.46 -6.39
C GLN A 72 -1.64 4.98 -6.29
N THR A 73 -0.85 4.49 -7.24
CA THR A 73 -0.26 3.14 -7.21
C THR A 73 1.22 3.19 -6.84
N ASP A 74 1.82 2.04 -6.58
CA ASP A 74 3.23 1.94 -6.21
C ASP A 74 4.19 1.93 -7.42
N SER A 75 3.68 1.75 -8.64
CA SER A 75 4.49 1.75 -9.87
C SER A 75 3.69 2.15 -11.12
N LYS A 76 4.39 2.38 -12.24
CA LYS A 76 3.73 2.71 -13.52
C LYS A 76 2.99 1.51 -14.10
N GLU A 77 3.50 0.30 -13.88
CA GLU A 77 2.88 -0.95 -14.32
C GLU A 77 1.55 -1.17 -13.57
N ALA A 78 1.55 -0.95 -12.25
CA ALA A 78 0.33 -1.01 -11.43
C ALA A 78 -0.72 0.02 -11.88
N LYS A 79 -0.28 1.23 -12.26
CA LYS A 79 -1.16 2.23 -12.88
C LYS A 79 -1.80 1.70 -14.17
N GLU A 80 -1.01 1.14 -15.10
CA GLU A 80 -1.53 0.62 -16.38
C GLU A 80 -2.51 -0.54 -16.19
N GLU A 81 -2.29 -1.41 -15.19
CA GLU A 81 -3.24 -2.45 -14.80
C GLU A 81 -4.54 -1.81 -14.30
N LEU A 82 -4.43 -0.86 -13.37
CA LEU A 82 -5.58 -0.21 -12.75
C LEU A 82 -6.42 0.56 -13.78
N GLU A 83 -5.80 1.21 -14.77
CA GLU A 83 -6.49 1.86 -15.90
C GLU A 83 -7.31 0.86 -16.71
N LYS A 84 -6.80 -0.35 -16.97
CA LYS A 84 -7.55 -1.42 -17.67
C LYS A 84 -8.71 -1.94 -16.82
N ARG A 85 -8.59 -1.87 -15.49
CA ARG A 85 -9.60 -2.29 -14.51
C ARG A 85 -10.56 -1.18 -14.09
N ASP A 86 -10.54 -0.02 -14.75
CA ASP A 86 -11.38 1.15 -14.42
C ASP A 86 -12.86 0.78 -14.19
N PHE A 87 -13.43 -0.07 -15.05
CA PHE A 87 -14.83 -0.51 -14.90
C PHE A 87 -15.07 -1.30 -13.60
N GLN A 88 -14.10 -2.10 -13.14
CA GLN A 88 -14.18 -2.84 -11.88
C GLN A 88 -14.05 -1.90 -10.69
N VAL A 89 -13.14 -0.93 -10.78
CA VAL A 89 -12.93 0.11 -9.76
C VAL A 89 -14.20 0.95 -9.59
N LYS A 90 -14.78 1.43 -10.70
CA LYS A 90 -16.06 2.16 -10.69
C LYS A 90 -17.19 1.32 -10.10
N ASN A 91 -17.23 0.03 -10.40
CA ASN A 91 -18.23 -0.87 -9.80
C ASN A 91 -18.06 -0.98 -8.27
N ILE A 92 -16.83 -1.12 -7.76
CA ILE A 92 -16.55 -1.13 -6.31
C ILE A 92 -17.01 0.19 -5.68
N ILE A 93 -16.66 1.33 -6.29
CA ILE A 93 -17.06 2.66 -5.80
C ILE A 93 -18.59 2.77 -5.70
N ILE A 94 -19.33 2.32 -6.72
CA ILE A 94 -20.80 2.35 -6.71
C ILE A 94 -21.36 1.49 -5.58
N GLN A 95 -20.84 0.27 -5.41
CA GLN A 95 -21.29 -0.64 -4.37
C GLN A 95 -21.03 -0.07 -2.98
N GLU A 96 -19.81 0.44 -2.72
CA GLU A 96 -19.47 1.06 -1.45
C GLU A 96 -20.36 2.26 -1.12
N LEU A 97 -20.55 3.15 -2.08
CA LEU A 97 -21.36 4.35 -1.87
C LEU A 97 -22.84 4.01 -1.69
N SER A 98 -23.34 2.97 -2.36
CA SER A 98 -24.73 2.53 -2.22
C SER A 98 -25.05 2.01 -0.82
N GLU A 99 -24.04 1.59 -0.06
CA GLU A 99 -24.19 1.14 1.33
C GLU A 99 -24.00 2.27 2.36
N LYS A 100 -23.37 3.40 1.98
CA LYS A 100 -23.14 4.52 2.90
C LYS A 100 -24.36 5.43 2.99
N LYS A 101 -24.57 6.02 4.16
CA LYS A 101 -25.49 7.15 4.35
C LYS A 101 -24.74 8.47 4.20
N THR A 102 -25.47 9.55 3.96
CA THR A 102 -24.93 10.92 3.97
C THR A 102 -24.12 11.25 5.24
N GLU A 103 -24.49 10.67 6.39
CA GLU A 103 -23.82 10.84 7.68
C GLU A 103 -22.41 10.24 7.70
N ASP A 104 -22.23 9.09 7.06
CA ASP A 104 -20.98 8.33 7.04
C ASP A 104 -19.91 8.99 6.17
N LEU A 105 -20.34 9.80 5.20
CA LEU A 105 -19.49 10.52 4.25
C LEU A 105 -19.19 11.96 4.68
N LYS A 106 -19.90 12.45 5.72
CA LYS A 106 -19.73 13.81 6.22
C LYS A 106 -18.50 13.94 7.10
N GLY A 107 -17.73 14.98 6.84
CA GLY A 107 -16.54 15.34 7.62
C GLY A 107 -15.32 14.49 7.28
N LYS A 108 -14.17 14.93 7.82
CA LYS A 108 -12.85 14.37 7.50
C LYS A 108 -12.73 12.87 7.78
N ASN A 109 -13.27 12.41 8.90
CA ASN A 109 -13.14 10.99 9.29
C ASN A 109 -13.92 10.07 8.36
N GLY A 110 -15.10 10.49 7.88
CA GLY A 110 -15.91 9.73 6.93
C GLY A 110 -15.22 9.59 5.57
N GLN A 111 -14.63 10.69 5.10
CA GLN A 111 -13.84 10.70 3.86
C GLN A 111 -12.62 9.78 3.94
N ILE A 112 -11.82 9.88 5.01
CA ILE A 112 -10.65 9.01 5.22
C ILE A 112 -11.07 7.54 5.31
N LYS A 113 -12.22 7.25 5.92
CA LYS A 113 -12.73 5.88 6.00
C LYS A 113 -13.09 5.36 4.61
N LEU A 114 -13.81 6.14 3.80
CA LEU A 114 -14.12 5.77 2.41
C LEU A 114 -12.86 5.54 1.58
N GLU A 115 -11.87 6.43 1.69
CA GLU A 115 -10.59 6.30 0.99
C GLU A 115 -9.87 4.98 1.34
N ASN A 116 -9.84 4.61 2.63
CA ASN A 116 -9.23 3.36 3.06
C ASN A 116 -10.05 2.12 2.65
N ASP A 117 -11.38 2.14 2.81
CA ASP A 117 -12.27 1.05 2.40
C ASP A 117 -12.10 0.77 0.89
N LEU A 118 -12.04 1.82 0.07
CA LEU A 118 -11.81 1.71 -1.37
C LEU A 118 -10.41 1.20 -1.69
N LYS A 119 -9.37 1.72 -1.04
CA LYS A 119 -7.99 1.26 -1.23
C LYS A 119 -7.89 -0.25 -1.00
N ASP A 120 -8.45 -0.74 0.10
CA ASP A 120 -8.35 -2.15 0.48
C ASP A 120 -9.09 -3.04 -0.53
N LYS A 121 -10.33 -2.66 -0.92
CA LYS A 121 -11.12 -3.41 -1.92
C LYS A 121 -10.52 -3.39 -3.32
N ILE A 122 -9.95 -2.26 -3.75
CA ILE A 122 -9.30 -2.16 -5.06
C ILE A 122 -8.02 -3.00 -5.06
N ASN A 123 -7.28 -3.03 -3.95
CA ASN A 123 -6.11 -3.90 -3.82
C ASN A 123 -6.42 -5.39 -3.94
N GLU A 124 -7.64 -5.83 -3.60
CA GLU A 124 -8.07 -7.22 -3.85
C GLU A 124 -8.15 -7.57 -5.34
N LEU A 125 -8.27 -6.57 -6.23
CA LEU A 125 -8.30 -6.76 -7.68
C LEU A 125 -6.91 -6.73 -8.33
N MET A 126 -5.95 -6.08 -7.69
CA MET A 126 -4.60 -5.87 -8.23
C MET A 126 -3.81 -7.18 -8.26
N GLN A 127 -3.10 -7.43 -9.36
CA GLN A 127 -2.23 -8.59 -9.52
C GLN A 127 -0.76 -8.17 -9.62
N GLU A 128 -0.51 -7.02 -10.24
CA GLU A 128 0.81 -6.45 -10.47
C GLU A 128 0.91 -5.11 -9.72
N GLY A 129 1.49 -5.16 -8.53
CA GLY A 129 1.63 -3.99 -7.65
C GLY A 129 0.44 -3.77 -6.73
N LYS A 130 0.29 -2.54 -6.23
CA LYS A 130 -0.78 -2.16 -5.28
C LYS A 130 -1.14 -0.69 -5.32
N VAL A 131 -2.36 -0.40 -4.90
CA VAL A 131 -2.82 0.93 -4.54
C VAL A 131 -2.21 1.34 -3.20
N VAL A 132 -1.52 2.47 -3.21
CA VAL A 132 -0.90 3.09 -2.03
C VAL A 132 -1.91 3.99 -1.32
N GLN A 133 -2.64 4.80 -2.09
CA GLN A 133 -3.56 5.77 -1.53
C GLN A 133 -4.68 6.11 -2.52
N VAL A 134 -5.87 6.35 -1.99
CA VAL A 134 -7.02 6.86 -2.73
C VAL A 134 -7.31 8.26 -2.22
N TYR A 135 -7.48 9.22 -3.13
CA TYR A 135 -7.81 10.61 -2.80
C TYR A 135 -9.15 10.98 -3.39
N ILE A 136 -10.05 11.54 -2.58
CA ILE A 136 -11.26 12.21 -3.07
C ILE A 136 -10.86 13.58 -3.63
N VAL A 137 -11.04 13.78 -4.93
CA VAL A 137 -10.68 15.05 -5.61
C VAL A 137 -11.85 16.03 -5.61
N ASN A 138 -13.05 15.53 -5.91
CA ASN A 138 -14.28 16.30 -5.86
C ASN A 138 -15.36 15.46 -5.18
N SER A 139 -16.21 16.09 -4.35
CA SER A 139 -17.34 15.43 -3.70
C SER A 139 -18.45 16.44 -3.45
N LEU A 140 -19.62 16.20 -4.06
CA LEU A 140 -20.82 17.00 -3.90
C LEU A 140 -22.01 16.09 -3.56
N LEU A 141 -22.56 16.28 -2.37
CA LEU A 141 -23.77 15.60 -1.89
C LEU A 141 -25.02 16.43 -2.27
N GLN A 142 -26.06 15.77 -2.79
CA GLN A 142 -27.32 16.38 -3.21
C GLN A 142 -28.55 15.69 -2.61
#